data_AF-A0AAD4CT69-F1
#
_entry.id   AF-A0AAD4CT69-F1
#
_cell.length_a   1.000
_cell.length_b   1.000
_cell.length_c   1.000
_cell.angle_alpha   90.00
_cell.angle_beta   90.00
_cell.angle_gamma   90.00
#
_symmetry.space_group_name_H-M   'P 1'
#
loop_
_entity.id
_entity.type
_entity.pdbx_description
1 polymer ?
#
loop_
_entity_poly.entity_id
_entity_poly.type
_entity_poly.pdbx_seq_one_letter_code
_entity_poly.pdbx_strand_id
1 'polypeptide(L)'
;MHIHTAVLACGPLILSAIPAHAAESYDTYLAHSTSTADVLIHKYHADSDGRFARLWWNSAITYAALIDLSALVDTKRVAGHDIYQLLENVYDKHTGSDSLAGKNFIGEFYDDEGWWALTWVAAYDLTKETKYLDVAKALVDDIYNTGQACGGGVWRSRGHRAFATVETCS
;
A
#
# COMPACT_ATOMS: atom_id res chain seq x y z
N MET A 1 64.32 30.44 29.97
CA MET A 1 62.89 30.31 29.60
C MET A 1 62.84 29.98 28.11
N HIS A 2 62.75 28.69 27.77
CA HIS A 2 62.66 28.20 26.40
C HIS A 2 61.18 28.01 26.04
N ILE A 3 60.75 28.56 24.91
CA ILE A 3 59.43 28.28 24.35
C ILE A 3 59.67 27.61 23.00
N HIS A 4 59.32 26.32 22.92
CA HIS A 4 59.25 25.54 21.69
C HIS A 4 57.93 25.88 20.98
N THR A 5 57.99 26.34 19.74
CA THR A 5 56.82 26.43 18.86
C THR A 5 56.76 25.18 17.99
N ALA A 6 55.82 24.29 18.28
CA ALA A 6 55.54 23.12 17.45
C ALA A 6 54.72 23.56 16.22
N VAL A 7 55.24 23.31 15.02
CA VAL A 7 54.46 23.44 13.77
C VAL A 7 53.69 22.13 13.59
N LEU A 8 52.37 22.19 13.73
CA LEU A 8 51.47 21.08 13.44
C LEU A 8 51.37 20.92 11.91
N ALA A 9 51.95 19.86 11.37
CA ALA A 9 51.78 19.50 9.96
C ALA A 9 50.37 18.91 9.77
N CYS A 10 49.49 19.66 9.09
CA CYS A 10 48.19 19.17 8.67
C CYS A 10 48.39 18.25 7.44
N GLY A 11 48.29 16.94 7.64
CA GLY A 11 48.33 15.97 6.54
C GLY A 11 47.07 16.09 5.66
N PRO A 12 47.17 15.82 4.34
CA PRO A 12 46.02 15.94 3.45
C PRO A 12 44.97 14.88 3.81
N LEU A 13 43.81 15.36 4.23
CA LEU A 13 42.58 14.57 4.35
C LEU A 13 42.19 14.13 2.93
N ILE A 14 42.39 12.85 2.61
CA ILE A 14 41.78 12.25 1.42
C ILE A 14 40.29 12.13 1.71
N LEU A 15 39.52 13.10 1.24
CA LEU A 15 38.07 13.03 1.18
C LEU A 15 37.71 11.99 0.12
N SER A 16 37.46 10.74 0.53
CA SER A 16 36.83 9.76 -0.33
C SER A 16 35.44 10.27 -0.68
N ALA A 17 35.27 10.77 -1.91
CA ALA A 17 33.96 11.05 -2.44
C ALA A 17 33.17 9.74 -2.45
N ILE A 18 32.17 9.63 -1.56
CA ILE A 18 31.15 8.60 -1.67
C ILE A 18 30.51 8.83 -3.04
N PRO A 19 30.56 7.87 -3.98
CA PRO A 19 29.92 8.06 -5.27
C PRO A 19 28.42 8.29 -5.00
N ALA A 20 27.95 9.49 -5.31
CA ALA A 20 26.53 9.73 -5.45
C ALA A 20 26.06 8.78 -6.54
N HIS A 21 25.28 7.76 -6.19
CA HIS A 21 24.57 6.99 -7.19
C HIS A 21 23.63 7.97 -7.89
N ALA A 22 23.93 8.31 -9.14
CA ALA A 22 22.99 9.04 -9.96
C ALA A 22 21.70 8.21 -10.02
N ALA A 23 20.57 8.83 -9.72
CA ALA A 23 19.28 8.19 -9.91
C ALA A 23 19.15 7.75 -11.38
N GLU A 24 18.60 6.56 -11.62
CA GLU A 24 18.34 6.08 -12.97
C GLU A 24 17.26 6.93 -13.65
N SER A 25 17.06 6.75 -14.96
CA SER A 25 16.02 7.49 -15.67
C SER A 25 14.62 7.01 -15.27
N TYR A 26 13.62 7.88 -15.51
CA TYR A 26 12.21 7.53 -15.35
C TYR A 26 11.84 6.24 -16.10
N ASP A 27 12.26 6.12 -17.36
CA ASP A 27 11.95 4.94 -18.19
C ASP A 27 12.52 3.66 -17.60
N THR A 28 13.72 3.72 -17.00
CA THR A 28 14.33 2.57 -16.34
C THR A 28 13.52 2.15 -15.10
N TYR A 29 13.13 3.10 -14.25
CA TYR A 29 12.29 2.79 -13.09
C TYR A 29 10.92 2.26 -13.52
N LEU A 30 10.30 2.83 -14.55
CA LEU A 30 9.02 2.35 -15.08
C LEU A 30 9.12 0.92 -15.62
N ALA A 31 10.21 0.60 -16.32
CA ALA A 31 10.48 -0.76 -16.80
C ALA A 31 10.69 -1.74 -15.64
N HIS A 32 11.45 -1.36 -14.60
CA HIS A 32 11.64 -2.17 -13.40
C HIS A 32 10.32 -2.41 -12.64
N SER A 33 9.49 -1.38 -12.49
CA SER A 33 8.17 -1.50 -11.87
C SER A 33 7.24 -2.40 -12.68
N THR A 34 7.24 -2.27 -14.01
CA THR A 34 6.42 -3.11 -14.89
C THR A 34 6.85 -4.58 -14.83
N SER A 35 8.15 -4.86 -14.86
CA SER A 35 8.69 -6.23 -14.72
C SER A 35 8.38 -6.82 -13.34
N THR A 36 8.48 -6.01 -12.29
CA THR A 36 8.12 -6.42 -10.91
C THR A 36 6.64 -6.76 -10.81
N ALA A 37 5.77 -5.94 -11.40
CA ALA A 37 4.33 -6.18 -11.43
C ALA A 37 3.99 -7.49 -12.17
N ASP A 38 4.66 -7.78 -13.30
CA ASP A 38 4.46 -9.05 -14.02
C ASP A 38 4.77 -10.26 -13.12
N VAL A 39 5.95 -10.27 -12.49
CA VAL A 39 6.36 -11.35 -11.58
C VAL A 39 5.41 -11.47 -10.40
N LEU A 40 4.98 -10.34 -9.85
CA LEU A 40 4.10 -10.30 -8.69
C LEU A 40 2.72 -10.87 -9.01
N ILE A 41 2.13 -10.49 -10.14
CA ILE A 41 0.85 -11.05 -10.62
C ILE A 41 1.02 -12.53 -10.93
N HIS A 42 2.00 -12.89 -11.76
CA HIS A 42 2.17 -14.27 -12.23
C HIS A 42 2.44 -15.26 -11.09
N LYS A 43 3.20 -14.87 -10.07
CA LYS A 43 3.66 -15.80 -9.02
C LYS A 43 2.77 -15.81 -7.77
N TYR A 44 2.14 -14.69 -7.44
CA TYR A 44 1.48 -14.53 -6.15
C TYR A 44 -0.01 -14.30 -6.25
N HIS A 45 -0.56 -13.84 -7.38
CA HIS A 45 -2.00 -13.72 -7.52
C HIS A 45 -2.66 -15.11 -7.58
N ALA A 46 -3.74 -15.29 -6.84
CA ALA A 46 -4.48 -16.55 -6.80
C ALA A 46 -5.91 -16.35 -7.27
N ASP A 47 -6.22 -16.76 -8.51
CA ASP A 47 -7.57 -16.64 -9.10
C ASP A 47 -8.70 -17.25 -8.26
N SER A 48 -8.38 -18.20 -7.38
CA SER A 48 -9.34 -18.86 -6.49
C SER A 48 -10.02 -17.88 -5.52
N ASP A 49 -9.28 -16.86 -5.07
CA ASP A 49 -9.75 -15.87 -4.08
C ASP A 49 -9.34 -14.43 -4.40
N GLY A 50 -8.62 -14.18 -5.49
CA GLY A 50 -8.17 -12.86 -5.93
C GLY A 50 -7.11 -12.22 -5.05
N ARG A 51 -6.46 -12.98 -4.16
CA ARG A 51 -5.46 -12.43 -3.23
C ARG A 51 -4.04 -12.72 -3.69
N PHE A 52 -3.14 -11.80 -3.35
CA PHE A 52 -1.70 -11.96 -3.50
C PHE A 52 -1.12 -12.71 -2.30
N ALA A 53 -0.45 -13.84 -2.59
CA ALA A 53 0.10 -14.75 -1.59
C ALA A 53 -0.92 -15.20 -0.52
N ARG A 54 -2.23 -15.11 -0.82
CA ARG A 54 -3.35 -15.33 0.12
C ARG A 54 -3.31 -14.44 1.37
N LEU A 55 -2.64 -13.29 1.30
CA LEU A 55 -2.59 -12.30 2.37
C LEU A 55 -3.71 -11.27 2.20
N TRP A 56 -4.28 -10.75 3.30
CA TRP A 56 -5.46 -9.88 3.24
C TRP A 56 -5.11 -8.42 2.92
N TRP A 57 -4.73 -7.62 3.92
CA TRP A 57 -4.39 -6.21 3.73
C TRP A 57 -3.22 -5.99 2.75
N ASN A 58 -2.27 -6.94 2.68
CA ASN A 58 -1.19 -6.87 1.69
C ASN A 58 -1.72 -6.90 0.26
N SER A 59 -2.80 -7.66 -0.01
CA SER A 59 -3.44 -7.67 -1.32
C SER A 59 -4.04 -6.31 -1.65
N ALA A 60 -4.70 -5.65 -0.69
CA ALA A 60 -5.26 -4.32 -0.89
C ALA A 60 -4.20 -3.31 -1.36
N ILE A 61 -3.09 -3.21 -0.62
CA ILE A 61 -1.98 -2.30 -0.99
C ILE A 61 -1.35 -2.70 -2.32
N THR A 62 -1.26 -4.00 -2.59
CA THR A 62 -0.77 -4.49 -3.88
C THR A 62 -1.66 -4.02 -5.03
N TYR A 63 -2.99 -4.16 -4.90
CA TYR A 63 -3.94 -3.65 -5.89
C TYR A 63 -3.84 -2.14 -6.07
N ALA A 64 -3.73 -1.37 -5.00
CA ALA A 64 -3.55 0.08 -5.08
C ALA A 64 -2.30 0.45 -5.88
N ALA A 65 -1.16 -0.20 -5.59
CA ALA A 65 0.08 0.01 -6.33
C ALA A 65 -0.02 -0.40 -7.81
N LEU A 66 -0.74 -1.47 -8.12
CA LEU A 66 -0.98 -1.91 -9.51
C LEU A 66 -1.91 -0.94 -10.27
N ILE A 67 -2.92 -0.37 -9.60
CA ILE A 67 -3.78 0.67 -10.17
C ILE A 67 -2.94 1.90 -10.49
N ASP A 68 -2.13 2.39 -9.54
CA ASP A 68 -1.27 3.55 -9.74
C ASP A 68 -0.28 3.33 -10.89
N LEU A 69 0.34 2.15 -10.95
CA LEU A 69 1.25 1.80 -12.05
C LEU A 69 0.51 1.72 -13.40
N SER A 70 -0.71 1.16 -13.43
CA SER A 70 -1.52 1.10 -14.65
C SER A 70 -1.78 2.50 -15.21
N ALA A 71 -2.04 3.49 -14.35
CA ALA A 71 -2.26 4.87 -14.78
C ALA A 71 -1.03 5.51 -15.46
N LEU A 72 0.18 4.97 -15.24
CA LEU A 72 1.43 5.43 -15.87
C LEU A 72 1.76 4.71 -17.19
N VAL A 73 1.21 3.50 -17.42
CA VAL A 73 1.56 2.66 -18.58
C VAL A 73 0.39 2.48 -19.55
N ASP A 74 -0.76 2.06 -19.04
CA ASP A 74 -2.00 1.81 -19.77
C ASP A 74 -3.13 1.72 -18.73
N THR A 75 -4.08 2.65 -18.79
CA THR A 75 -5.21 2.72 -17.83
C THR A 75 -6.08 1.46 -17.74
N LYS A 76 -5.90 0.47 -18.61
CA LYS A 76 -6.59 -0.84 -18.54
C LYS A 76 -5.64 -2.02 -18.33
N ARG A 77 -4.33 -1.81 -18.40
CA ARG A 77 -3.36 -2.90 -18.31
C ARG A 77 -2.18 -2.54 -17.42
N VAL A 78 -1.72 -3.51 -16.65
CA VAL A 78 -0.46 -3.42 -15.92
C VAL A 78 0.38 -4.64 -16.25
N ALA A 79 1.59 -4.41 -16.75
CA ALA A 79 2.50 -5.49 -17.15
C ALA A 79 1.89 -6.52 -18.12
N GLY A 80 0.98 -6.08 -19.00
CA GLY A 80 0.28 -6.97 -19.93
C GLY A 80 -0.88 -7.76 -19.32
N HIS A 81 -1.26 -7.52 -18.07
CA HIS A 81 -2.46 -8.08 -17.43
C HIS A 81 -3.60 -7.07 -17.44
N ASP A 82 -4.84 -7.54 -17.56
CA ASP A 82 -6.03 -6.67 -17.50
C ASP A 82 -6.34 -6.34 -16.04
N ILE A 83 -6.13 -5.09 -15.64
CA ILE A 83 -6.32 -4.68 -14.23
C ILE A 83 -7.79 -4.70 -13.82
N TYR A 84 -8.72 -4.55 -14.77
CA TYR A 84 -10.16 -4.56 -14.46
C TYR A 84 -10.58 -5.98 -14.11
N GLN A 85 -10.08 -6.98 -14.84
CA GLN A 85 -10.33 -8.39 -14.53
C GLN A 85 -9.78 -8.80 -13.16
N LEU A 86 -8.59 -8.32 -12.79
CA LEU A 86 -8.01 -8.60 -11.48
C LEU A 86 -8.87 -7.99 -10.35
N LEU A 87 -9.36 -6.76 -10.54
CA LEU A 87 -10.24 -6.07 -9.58
C LEU A 87 -11.61 -6.74 -9.45
N GLU A 88 -12.23 -7.13 -10.57
CA GLU A 88 -13.47 -7.91 -10.58
C GLU A 88 -13.32 -9.24 -9.84
N ASN A 89 -12.22 -9.95 -10.07
CA ASN A 89 -11.98 -11.24 -9.45
C ASN A 89 -11.97 -11.13 -7.91
N VAL A 90 -11.23 -10.19 -7.33
CA VAL A 90 -11.20 -10.04 -5.87
C VAL A 90 -12.50 -9.46 -5.32
N TYR A 91 -13.16 -8.57 -6.07
CA TYR A 91 -14.48 -8.03 -5.72
C TYR A 91 -15.52 -9.16 -5.57
N ASP A 92 -15.68 -9.98 -6.61
CA ASP A 92 -16.69 -11.04 -6.65
C ASP A 92 -16.45 -12.12 -5.59
N LYS A 93 -15.20 -12.38 -5.21
CA LYS A 93 -14.85 -13.40 -4.21
C LYS A 93 -15.13 -12.98 -2.77
N HIS A 94 -15.18 -11.68 -2.50
CA HIS A 94 -15.25 -11.14 -1.14
C HIS A 94 -16.48 -10.25 -0.87
N THR A 95 -17.20 -9.84 -1.91
CA THR A 95 -18.54 -9.25 -1.76
C THR A 95 -19.55 -10.35 -1.42
N GLY A 96 -20.37 -10.14 -0.39
CA GLY A 96 -21.37 -11.08 0.09
C GLY A 96 -20.83 -12.34 0.78
N SER A 97 -19.50 -12.43 0.99
CA SER A 97 -18.82 -13.64 1.49
C SER A 97 -18.59 -13.60 3.01
N ASP A 98 -18.84 -14.71 3.72
CA ASP A 98 -18.50 -14.91 5.15
C ASP A 98 -17.02 -15.26 5.38
N SER A 99 -16.14 -14.77 4.50
CA SER A 99 -14.71 -15.10 4.52
C SER A 99 -13.97 -14.54 5.76
N LEU A 100 -12.67 -14.84 5.91
CA LEU A 100 -11.82 -14.25 6.96
C LEU A 100 -11.77 -12.71 6.93
N ALA A 101 -12.16 -12.12 5.80
CA ALA A 101 -12.34 -10.68 5.61
C ALA A 101 -13.67 -10.13 6.17
N GLY A 102 -14.54 -11.02 6.65
CA GLY A 102 -15.96 -10.78 6.91
C GLY A 102 -16.77 -10.40 5.66
N LYS A 103 -18.04 -10.03 5.88
CA LYS A 103 -19.00 -9.74 4.80
C LYS A 103 -18.68 -8.39 4.17
N ASN A 104 -18.54 -8.36 2.85
CA ASN A 104 -18.27 -7.12 2.09
C ASN A 104 -17.00 -6.40 2.56
N PHE A 105 -15.92 -7.15 2.78
CA PHE A 105 -14.61 -6.62 3.22
C PHE A 105 -14.57 -6.06 4.65
N ILE A 106 -15.69 -6.08 5.39
CA ILE A 106 -15.81 -5.63 6.78
C ILE A 106 -15.33 -6.75 7.71
N GLY A 107 -14.19 -6.55 8.38
CA GLY A 107 -13.46 -7.55 9.16
C GLY A 107 -13.20 -7.14 10.62
N GLU A 108 -12.30 -7.83 11.33
CA GLU A 108 -11.97 -7.51 12.74
C GLU A 108 -11.10 -6.25 12.90
N PHE A 109 -10.34 -5.91 11.87
CA PHE A 109 -9.28 -4.90 11.90
C PHE A 109 -9.64 -3.70 11.04
N TYR A 110 -9.75 -2.53 11.65
CA TYR A 110 -10.11 -1.27 10.98
C TYR A 110 -8.97 -0.75 10.09
N ASP A 111 -7.71 -1.09 10.39
CA ASP A 111 -6.58 -0.81 9.49
C ASP A 111 -6.69 -1.60 8.19
N ASP A 112 -7.11 -2.87 8.25
CA ASP A 112 -7.34 -3.70 7.06
C ASP A 112 -8.49 -3.14 6.20
N GLU A 113 -9.59 -2.72 6.84
CA GLU A 113 -10.70 -2.04 6.14
C GLU A 113 -10.25 -0.74 5.49
N GLY A 114 -9.39 0.04 6.17
CA GLY A 114 -8.83 1.28 5.64
C GLY A 114 -7.98 1.04 4.38
N TRP A 115 -7.17 -0.01 4.38
CA TRP A 115 -6.39 -0.38 3.19
C TRP A 115 -7.28 -0.74 2.01
N TRP A 116 -8.34 -1.53 2.24
CA TRP A 116 -9.30 -1.85 1.19
C TRP A 116 -10.09 -0.63 0.72
N ALA A 117 -10.49 0.26 1.63
CA ALA A 117 -11.19 1.49 1.26
C ALA A 117 -10.36 2.34 0.29
N LEU A 118 -9.06 2.50 0.56
CA LEU A 118 -8.14 3.20 -0.34
C LEU A 118 -8.07 2.54 -1.72
N THR A 119 -7.93 1.22 -1.76
CA THR A 119 -7.94 0.45 -3.01
C THR A 119 -9.23 0.63 -3.79
N TRP A 120 -10.39 0.61 -3.12
CA TRP A 120 -11.68 0.72 -3.78
C TRP A 120 -11.99 2.13 -4.28
N VAL A 121 -11.50 3.18 -3.60
CA VAL A 121 -11.53 4.54 -4.15
C VAL A 121 -10.66 4.63 -5.41
N ALA A 122 -9.45 4.10 -5.37
CA ALA A 122 -8.56 4.08 -6.55
C ALA A 122 -9.17 3.28 -7.72
N ALA A 123 -9.82 2.15 -7.43
CA ALA A 123 -10.52 1.34 -8.43
C ALA A 123 -11.70 2.11 -9.04
N TYR A 124 -12.51 2.80 -8.22
CA TYR A 124 -13.54 3.70 -8.73
C TYR A 124 -12.94 4.80 -9.60
N ASP A 125 -11.81 5.40 -9.21
CA ASP A 125 -11.20 6.45 -10.01
C ASP A 125 -10.72 5.95 -11.37
N LEU A 126 -10.24 4.72 -11.43
CA LEU A 126 -9.79 4.07 -12.66
C LEU A 126 -10.94 3.64 -13.58
N THR A 127 -11.97 2.96 -13.04
CA THR A 127 -13.03 2.31 -13.84
C THR A 127 -14.29 3.13 -13.97
N LYS A 128 -14.52 4.07 -13.03
CA LYS A 128 -15.78 4.79 -12.79
C LYS A 128 -16.99 3.90 -12.46
N GLU A 129 -16.75 2.66 -12.04
CA GLU A 129 -17.82 1.76 -11.60
C GLU A 129 -18.23 2.02 -10.15
N THR A 130 -19.48 2.43 -9.93
CA THR A 130 -19.96 2.88 -8.61
C THR A 130 -19.89 1.80 -7.53
N LYS A 131 -19.93 0.51 -7.90
CA LYS A 131 -19.84 -0.61 -6.96
C LYS A 131 -18.57 -0.56 -6.09
N TYR A 132 -17.46 -0.07 -6.63
CA TYR A 132 -16.21 0.08 -5.89
C TYR A 132 -16.32 1.23 -4.88
N LEU A 133 -16.86 2.37 -5.31
CA LEU A 133 -17.10 3.51 -4.42
C LEU A 133 -18.07 3.16 -3.29
N ASP A 134 -19.09 2.35 -3.57
CA ASP A 134 -20.09 1.95 -2.57
C ASP A 134 -19.47 1.06 -1.48
N VAL A 135 -18.57 0.14 -1.85
CA VAL A 135 -17.79 -0.64 -0.87
C VAL A 135 -16.85 0.27 -0.06
N ALA A 136 -16.14 1.19 -0.71
CA ALA A 136 -15.27 2.14 -0.01
C ALA A 136 -16.02 2.95 1.05
N LYS A 137 -17.21 3.47 0.71
CA LYS A 137 -18.07 4.19 1.66
C LYS A 137 -18.47 3.31 2.84
N ALA A 138 -18.92 2.08 2.58
CA ALA A 138 -19.31 1.16 3.63
C ALA A 138 -18.17 0.87 4.62
N LEU A 139 -16.93 0.72 4.13
CA LEU A 139 -15.75 0.52 4.96
C LEU A 139 -15.42 1.77 5.80
N VAL A 140 -15.45 2.95 5.18
CA VAL A 140 -15.20 4.21 5.91
C VAL A 140 -16.28 4.46 6.97
N ASP A 141 -17.54 4.17 6.66
CA ASP A 141 -18.65 4.26 7.60
C ASP A 141 -18.46 3.30 8.78
N ASP A 142 -18.01 2.06 8.54
CA ASP A 142 -17.75 1.10 9.62
C ASP A 142 -16.59 1.57 10.53
N ILE A 143 -15.48 2.01 9.94
CA ILE A 143 -14.34 2.61 10.66
C ILE A 143 -14.80 3.82 11.48
N TYR A 144 -15.62 4.70 10.91
CA TYR A 144 -16.12 5.90 11.60
C TYR A 144 -17.00 5.53 12.81
N ASN A 145 -17.81 4.48 12.67
CA ASN A 145 -18.74 4.04 13.70
C ASN A 145 -18.09 3.28 14.87
N THR A 146 -16.78 3.00 14.83
CA THR A 146 -16.04 2.42 15.97
C THR A 146 -15.99 3.36 17.19
N GLY A 147 -16.25 4.65 16.98
CA GLY A 147 -16.10 5.70 17.97
C GLY A 147 -14.64 6.14 18.14
N GLN A 148 -14.44 7.11 19.03
CA GLN A 148 -13.10 7.67 19.25
C GLN A 148 -12.31 6.80 20.22
N ALA A 149 -11.08 6.48 19.85
CA ALA A 149 -10.06 6.09 20.79
C ALA A 149 -9.57 7.31 21.59
N CYS A 150 -9.23 7.18 22.88
CA CYS A 150 -8.45 8.18 23.64
C CYS A 150 -8.87 9.68 23.57
N GLY A 151 -10.13 10.03 23.28
CA GLY A 151 -10.55 11.43 23.08
C GLY A 151 -10.26 11.99 21.68
N GLY A 152 -9.76 11.15 20.77
CA GLY A 152 -9.47 11.42 19.36
C GLY A 152 -8.77 10.23 18.68
N GLY A 153 -9.14 9.91 17.44
CA GLY A 153 -8.54 8.81 16.67
C GLY A 153 -9.42 7.56 16.57
N VAL A 154 -8.91 6.54 15.87
CA VAL A 154 -9.64 5.32 15.51
C VAL A 154 -8.99 4.11 16.18
N TRP A 155 -9.81 3.19 16.69
CA TRP A 155 -9.35 1.89 17.17
C TRP A 155 -8.70 1.07 16.05
N ARG A 156 -7.76 0.18 16.41
CA ARG A 156 -7.19 -0.76 15.44
C ARG A 156 -8.13 -1.92 15.14
N SER A 157 -8.83 -2.41 16.16
CA SER A 157 -9.71 -3.57 16.03
C SER A 157 -10.99 -3.38 16.80
N ARG A 158 -12.02 -4.15 16.46
CA ARG A 158 -13.34 -4.11 17.13
C ARG A 158 -13.23 -4.44 18.61
N GLY A 159 -12.31 -5.32 19.00
CA GLY A 159 -12.03 -5.63 20.39
C GLY A 159 -11.38 -4.51 21.22
N HIS A 160 -11.09 -3.34 20.62
CA HIS A 160 -10.51 -2.16 21.28
C HIS A 160 -9.23 -2.46 22.09
N ARG A 161 -8.42 -3.40 21.59
CA ARG A 161 -7.19 -3.86 22.30
C ARG A 161 -5.94 -3.08 21.90
N ALA A 162 -6.02 -2.30 20.82
CA ALA A 162 -4.93 -1.50 20.27
C ALA A 162 -5.51 -0.34 19.43
N PHE A 163 -4.70 0.69 19.20
CA PHE A 163 -5.04 1.88 18.41
C PHE A 163 -4.41 1.80 17.02
N ALA A 164 -5.11 2.26 15.98
CA ALA A 164 -4.49 2.46 14.68
C ALA A 164 -3.58 3.69 14.82
N THR A 165 -2.29 3.55 14.57
CA THR A 165 -1.25 4.51 14.96
C THR A 165 -1.53 5.96 14.53
N VAL A 166 -2.08 6.77 15.44
CA VAL A 166 -1.73 8.14 15.86
C VAL A 166 -2.54 8.34 17.16
N GLU A 167 -1.87 8.64 18.27
CA GLU A 167 -2.40 8.85 19.64
C GLU A 167 -2.39 7.61 20.55
N THR A 168 -1.48 7.66 21.54
CA THR A 168 -1.44 6.75 22.68
C THR A 168 -2.35 7.31 23.78
N CYS A 169 -3.29 6.51 24.29
CA CYS A 169 -4.02 6.84 25.52
C CYS A 169 -3.02 7.10 26.65
N SER A 170 -3.12 8.28 27.26
CA SER A 170 -2.34 8.67 28.45
C SER A 170 -2.88 7.98 29.70
#